data_AF-A0A3R6EJ93-F1
#
_entry.id   AF-A0A3R6EJ93-F1
#
_cell.length_a   1.000
_cell.length_b   1.000
_cell.length_c   1.000
_cell.angle_alpha   90.00
_cell.angle_beta   90.00
_cell.angle_gamma   90.00
#
_symmetry.space_group_name_H-M   'P 1'
#
loop_
_entity.id
_entity.type
_entity.pdbx_description
1 polymer ?
#
loop_
_entity_poly.entity_id
_entity_poly.type
_entity_poly.pdbx_seq_one_letter_code
_entity_poly.pdbx_strand_id
1 'polypeptide(L)'
;MGIIDNGIDITSSDLQSVIYHNDQEISNNQVDDVVNAIKYGYNKGIRLFNCSWDMEVYSEKLYTIMKECSDAIFVCSGGKNSSNVDE
;
A
#
# COMPACT_ATOMS: atom_id res chain seq x y z
N MET A 1 -6.05 3.28 9.84
CA MET A 1 -4.89 2.58 9.24
C MET A 1 -5.24 2.32 7.78
N GLY A 2 -4.31 2.55 6.86
CA GLY A 2 -4.46 2.13 5.47
C GLY A 2 -3.83 0.76 5.27
N ILE A 3 -4.50 -0.12 4.54
CA ILE A 3 -3.93 -1.41 4.13
C ILE A 3 -3.94 -1.44 2.62
N ILE A 4 -2.80 -1.77 2.03
CA ILE A 4 -2.62 -1.88 0.58
C ILE A 4 -2.27 -3.34 0.28
N ASP A 5 -3.28 -4.10 -0.10
CA ASP A 5 -3.19 -5.54 -0.34
C ASP A 5 -4.40 -6.00 -1.18
N ASN A 6 -4.20 -6.98 -2.05
CA ASN A 6 -5.25 -7.61 -2.85
C ASN A 6 -5.84 -8.86 -2.16
N GLY A 7 -5.21 -9.35 -1.08
CA GLY A 7 -5.54 -10.59 -0.40
C GLY A 7 -6.56 -10.47 0.74
N ILE A 8 -7.12 -9.28 0.99
CA ILE A 8 -8.04 -9.04 2.10
C ILE A 8 -9.48 -9.36 1.68
N ASP A 9 -10.13 -10.26 2.42
CA ASP A 9 -11.57 -10.49 2.28
C ASP A 9 -12.36 -9.33 2.91
N ILE A 10 -12.77 -8.39 2.07
CA ILE A 10 -13.60 -7.24 2.46
C ILE A 10 -15.09 -7.60 2.61
N THR A 11 -15.48 -8.83 2.29
CA THR A 11 -16.88 -9.29 2.33
C THR A 11 -17.25 -10.00 3.62
N SER A 12 -16.25 -10.28 4.48
CA SER A 12 -16.46 -10.90 5.79
C SER A 12 -17.47 -10.11 6.64
N SER A 13 -18.56 -10.78 7.07
CA SER A 13 -19.60 -10.18 7.91
C SER A 13 -19.07 -9.61 9.21
N ASP A 14 -18.00 -10.20 9.74
CA ASP A 14 -17.44 -9.83 11.03
C ASP A 14 -16.63 -8.53 10.93
N LEU A 15 -16.10 -8.22 9.74
CA LEU A 15 -15.21 -7.07 9.50
C LEU A 15 -15.83 -5.99 8.61
N GLN A 16 -16.93 -6.29 7.90
CA GLN A 16 -17.54 -5.40 6.91
C GLN A 16 -17.89 -4.02 7.50
N SER A 17 -18.32 -3.96 8.76
CA SER A 17 -18.70 -2.69 9.40
C SER A 17 -17.51 -1.78 9.76
N VAL A 18 -16.29 -2.31 9.75
CA VAL A 18 -15.07 -1.59 10.14
C VAL A 18 -14.07 -1.43 8.98
N ILE A 19 -14.33 -2.06 7.83
CA ILE A 19 -13.54 -1.91 6.62
C ILE A 19 -14.16 -0.83 5.75
N TYR A 20 -13.32 0.15 5.38
CA TYR A 20 -13.65 1.14 4.35
C TYR A 20 -12.82 0.79 3.11
N HIS A 21 -13.49 0.47 2.01
CA HIS A 21 -12.83 0.13 0.74
C HIS A 21 -12.71 1.38 -0.14
N ASN A 22 -11.62 1.45 -0.91
CA ASN A 22 -11.43 2.50 -1.91
C ASN A 22 -12.01 2.05 -3.25
N ASP A 23 -13.16 2.61 -3.64
CA ASP A 23 -13.82 2.31 -4.93
C ASP A 23 -13.01 2.71 -6.16
N GLN A 24 -11.92 3.47 -6.00
CA GLN A 24 -11.05 3.91 -7.09
C GLN A 24 -9.86 2.98 -7.34
N GLU A 25 -9.84 1.80 -6.73
CA GLU A 25 -8.81 0.79 -7.00
C GLU A 25 -8.93 0.30 -8.45
N ILE A 26 -7.84 0.48 -9.22
CA ILE A 26 -7.70 -0.09 -10.56
C ILE A 26 -6.92 -1.40 -10.41
N SER A 27 -7.38 -2.47 -11.02
CA SER A 27 -6.73 -3.78 -10.93
C SER A 27 -5.65 -3.92 -12.03
N ASN A 28 -4.51 -4.53 -11.69
CA ASN A 28 -3.45 -5.02 -12.60
C ASN A 28 -2.39 -4.01 -13.13
N ASN A 29 -2.25 -2.80 -12.58
CA ASN A 29 -1.12 -1.89 -12.84
C ASN A 29 -0.28 -1.65 -11.58
N GLN A 30 0.36 -2.72 -11.11
CA GLN A 30 0.89 -2.92 -9.75
C GLN A 30 1.55 -1.69 -9.09
N VAL A 31 2.41 -0.95 -9.78
CA VAL A 31 3.12 0.19 -9.16
C VAL A 31 2.27 1.45 -9.14
N ASP A 32 1.61 1.83 -10.24
CA ASP A 32 0.82 3.06 -10.29
C ASP A 32 -0.45 2.96 -9.42
N ASP A 33 -1.05 1.76 -9.34
CA ASP A 33 -2.21 1.52 -8.49
C ASP A 33 -1.88 1.79 -7.03
N VAL A 34 -0.70 1.35 -6.58
CA VAL A 34 -0.27 1.59 -5.22
C VAL A 34 0.13 3.05 -4.97
N VAL A 35 0.79 3.71 -5.93
CA VAL A 35 1.04 5.16 -5.83
C VAL A 35 -0.28 5.91 -5.63
N ASN A 36 -1.31 5.56 -6.40
CA ASN A 36 -2.64 6.17 -6.29
C ASN A 36 -3.32 5.83 -4.96
N ALA A 37 -3.21 4.59 -4.47
CA ALA A 37 -3.75 4.19 -3.18
C ALA A 37 -3.10 4.95 -2.01
N ILE A 38 -1.77 5.11 -2.02
CA ILE A 38 -1.04 5.90 -1.01
C ILE A 38 -1.52 7.35 -1.04
N LYS A 39 -1.57 7.98 -2.23
CA LYS A 39 -2.07 9.35 -2.41
C LYS A 39 -3.49 9.51 -1.88
N TYR A 40 -4.38 8.59 -2.23
CA TYR A 40 -5.76 8.60 -1.77
C TYR A 40 -5.86 8.52 -0.24
N GLY A 41 -5.22 7.51 0.36
CA GLY A 41 -5.25 7.31 1.81
C GLY A 41 -4.66 8.50 2.57
N TYR A 42 -3.53 9.03 2.09
CA TYR A 42 -2.87 10.18 2.70
C TYR A 42 -3.76 11.42 2.71
N ASN A 43 -4.42 11.70 1.57
CA ASN A 43 -5.39 12.79 1.42
C ASN A 43 -6.64 12.59 2.30
N LYS A 44 -6.96 11.35 2.68
CA LYS A 44 -8.02 11.02 3.65
C LYS A 44 -7.56 11.10 5.11
N GLY A 45 -6.31 11.49 5.37
CA GLY A 45 -5.75 11.64 6.71
C GLY A 45 -5.09 10.38 7.28
N ILE A 46 -4.91 9.33 6.47
CA ILE A 46 -4.18 8.14 6.89
C ILE A 46 -2.69 8.48 7.01
N ARG A 47 -2.07 8.03 8.11
CA ARG A 47 -0.64 8.21 8.42
C ARG A 47 0.08 6.91 8.79
N LEU A 48 -0.63 5.79 8.80
CA LEU A 48 -0.03 4.46 9.01
C LEU A 48 -0.52 3.55 7.90
N PHE A 49 0.42 3.10 7.08
CA PHE A 49 0.19 2.22 5.94
C PHE A 49 0.86 0.88 6.19
N ASN A 50 0.08 -0.20 6.15
CA ASN A 50 0.61 -1.55 6.02
C ASN A 50 0.65 -1.92 4.53
N CYS A 51 1.82 -2.33 4.08
CA CYS A 51 2.06 -2.67 2.69
C CYS A 51 2.63 -4.10 2.61
N SER A 52 1.76 -5.08 2.35
CA SER A 52 2.10 -6.52 2.33
C SER A 52 2.44 -7.05 0.93
N TRP A 53 2.87 -6.15 0.05
CA TRP A 53 3.41 -6.46 -1.26
C TRP A 53 4.82 -7.06 -1.22
N ASP A 54 5.16 -7.80 -2.28
CA ASP A 54 6.44 -8.44 -2.52
C ASP A 54 7.00 -7.90 -3.84
N MET A 55 7.64 -6.72 -3.78
CA MET A 55 8.27 -6.12 -4.96
C MET A 55 9.70 -6.60 -5.09
N GLU A 56 10.01 -7.19 -6.23
CA GLU A 56 11.34 -7.77 -6.50
C GLU A 56 12.33 -6.73 -7.05
N VAL A 57 11.88 -5.51 -7.35
CA VAL A 57 12.69 -4.45 -7.96
C VAL A 57 12.37 -3.10 -7.31
N TYR A 58 13.40 -2.28 -7.11
CA TYR A 58 13.27 -0.89 -6.67
C TYR A 58 12.32 -0.09 -7.59
N SER A 59 11.53 0.82 -6.99
CA SER A 59 10.64 1.71 -7.71
C SER A 59 10.82 3.15 -7.24
N GLU A 60 11.38 3.99 -8.12
CA GLU A 60 11.56 5.43 -7.87
C GLU A 60 10.21 6.12 -7.61
N LYS A 61 9.15 5.69 -8.30
CA LYS A 61 7.79 6.23 -8.11
C LYS A 61 7.31 6.00 -6.67
N LEU A 62 7.57 4.82 -6.12
CA LEU A 62 7.16 4.46 -4.76
C LEU A 62 7.99 5.19 -3.70
N TYR A 63 9.30 5.21 -3.89
CA TYR A 63 10.18 6.00 -3.04
C TYR A 63 9.74 7.48 -3.00
N THR A 64 9.45 8.06 -4.17
CA THR A 64 9.01 9.45 -4.29
C THR A 64 7.71 9.71 -3.54
N ILE A 65 6.67 8.90 -3.75
CA ILE A 65 5.39 9.13 -3.06
C ILE A 65 5.49 8.90 -1.55
N MET A 66 6.25 7.90 -1.09
CA MET A 66 6.47 7.67 0.34
C MET A 66 7.21 8.85 0.98
N LYS A 67 8.20 9.42 0.27
CA LYS A 67 8.93 10.61 0.70
C LYS A 67 8.06 11.87 0.73
N GLU A 68 7.18 12.06 -0.26
CA GLU A 68 6.20 13.16 -0.28
C GLU A 68 5.22 13.06 0.90
N CYS A 69 4.83 11.84 1.29
CA CYS A 69 4.01 11.55 2.48
C CYS A 69 4.86 11.56 3.77
N SER A 70 5.64 12.62 3.99
CA SER A 70 6.74 12.67 4.97
C SER A 70 6.37 12.47 6.45
N ASP A 71 5.10 12.67 6.83
CA ASP A 71 4.59 12.44 8.20
C ASP A 71 3.84 11.10 8.35
N ALA A 72 3.87 10.25 7.32
CA ALA A 72 3.31 8.90 7.35
C ALA A 72 4.37 7.85 7.70
N ILE A 73 3.94 6.80 8.40
CA ILE A 73 4.72 5.60 8.69
C ILE A 73 4.29 4.50 7.71
N PHE A 74 5.27 3.89 7.06
CA PHE A 74 5.07 2.76 6.16
C PHE A 74 5.70 1.51 6.78
N VAL A 75 4.91 0.44 6.89
CA VAL A 75 5.36 -0.87 7.36
C VAL A 75 5.31 -1.82 6.17
N CYS A 76 6.48 -2.18 5.64
CA CYS A 76 6.62 -3.03 4.46
C CYS A 76 7.18 -4.41 4.83
N SER A 77 6.81 -5.43 4.05
CA SER A 77 7.46 -6.73 4.13
C SER A 77 8.92 -6.64 3.68
N GLY A 78 9.80 -7.47 4.25
CA GLY A 78 11.22 -7.54 3.84
C GLY A 78 11.49 -8.40 2.60
N GLY A 79 10.44 -8.82 1.89
CA GLY A 79 10.53 -9.79 0.79
C GLY A 79 10.81 -11.22 1.25
N LYS A 80 10.64 -12.19 0.33
CA LYS A 80 10.84 -13.63 0.60
C LYS A 80 12.03 -14.25 -0.15
N ASN A 81 12.73 -13.47 -0.96
CA ASN A 81 13.71 -13.97 -1.93
C ASN A 81 15.17 -13.92 -1.46
N SER A 82 15.42 -13.57 -0.19
CA SER A 82 16.79 -13.40 0.39
C SER A 82 17.71 -12.45 -0.42
N SER A 83 17.12 -11.58 -1.22
CA SER A 83 17.78 -10.61 -2.10
C SER A 83 17.72 -9.22 -1.48
N ASN A 84 18.83 -8.47 -1.56
CA ASN A 84 18.84 -7.04 -1.28
C ASN A 84 18.42 -6.28 -2.55
N VAL A 85 17.45 -5.37 -2.42
CA VAL A 85 16.96 -4.52 -3.52
C VAL A 85 17.25 -3.03 -3.29
N ASP A 86 18.05 -2.71 -2.26
CA ASP A 86 18.46 -1.35 -1.90
C ASP A 86 19.74 -0.88 -2.64
N GLU A 87 20.21 -1.61 -3.65
CA GLU A 87 21.42 -1.28 -4.44
C GLU A 87 21.16 -0.34 -5.62
#